data_AF-A0A0N7KBE7-F1
#
_entry.id   AF-A0A0N7KBE7-F1
#
_cell.length_a   1.000
_cell.length_b   1.000
_cell.length_c   1.000
_cell.angle_alpha   90.00
_cell.angle_beta   90.00
_cell.angle_gamma   90.00
#
_symmetry.space_group_name_H-M   'P 1'
#
loop_
_entity.id
_entity.type
_entity.pdbx_description
1 polymer ?
#
loop_
_entity_poly.entity_id
_entity_poly.type
_entity_poly.pdbx_seq_one_letter_code
_entity_poly.pdbx_strand_id
1 'polypeptide(L)'
;MRYFIQFLLLLALINPVNAESIEANSFSNAQQERRYRVLIDEIRCPVCQGQSIGGSNAGLAKDLREKVRELILTDKSNDDIRDFMVARYGNFVVFKPPVNKNTYLLWSLPFVFLAFGLFLLIRNFGNRKVVKKIDTSKAKALLK
;
A
#
# COMPACT_ATOMS: atom_id res chain seq x y z
N MET A 1 -45.39 -8.82 15.49
CA MET A 1 -46.08 -8.41 14.24
C MET A 1 -45.55 -7.09 13.69
N ARG A 2 -45.66 -5.95 14.40
CA ARG A 2 -45.26 -4.62 13.86
C ARG A 2 -43.77 -4.50 13.48
N TYR A 3 -42.87 -5.01 14.33
CA TYR A 3 -41.43 -5.03 14.05
C TYR A 3 -41.02 -5.98 12.92
N PHE A 4 -41.82 -7.03 12.68
CA PHE A 4 -41.56 -8.00 11.61
C PHE A 4 -41.86 -7.40 10.24
N ILE A 5 -42.93 -6.62 10.14
CA ILE A 5 -43.29 -5.87 8.92
C ILE A 5 -42.26 -4.77 8.64
N GLN A 6 -41.79 -4.05 9.67
CA GLN A 6 -40.74 -3.03 9.52
C GLN A 6 -39.40 -3.63 9.06
N PHE A 7 -39.04 -4.81 9.58
CA PHE A 7 -37.83 -5.53 9.15
C PHE A 7 -37.92 -5.98 7.68
N LEU A 8 -39.07 -6.53 7.26
CA LEU A 8 -39.32 -6.92 5.87
C LEU A 8 -39.27 -5.73 4.89
N LEU A 9 -39.82 -4.57 5.28
CA LEU A 9 -39.76 -3.34 4.49
C LEU A 9 -38.33 -2.80 4.36
N LEU A 10 -37.52 -2.89 5.42
CA LEU A 10 -36.10 -2.52 5.39
C LEU A 10 -35.27 -3.46 4.51
N LEU A 11 -35.58 -4.76 4.52
CA LEU A 11 -34.90 -5.74 3.68
C LEU A 11 -35.25 -5.57 2.18
N ALA A 12 -36.45 -5.07 1.88
CA ALA A 12 -36.89 -4.78 0.51
C ALA A 12 -36.21 -3.55 -0.12
N LEU A 13 -35.56 -2.70 0.67
CA LEU A 13 -34.80 -1.53 0.19
C LEU A 13 -33.36 -1.88 -0.25
N ILE A 14 -32.94 -3.13 -0.07
CA ILE A 14 -31.62 -3.59 -0.49
C ILE A 14 -31.65 -3.82 -2.01
N ASN A 15 -31.08 -2.89 -2.77
CA ASN A 15 -30.98 -3.03 -4.22
C ASN A 15 -29.95 -4.12 -4.57
N PRO A 16 -30.22 -4.97 -5.58
CA PRO A 16 -29.25 -5.95 -6.05
C PRO A 16 -28.04 -5.22 -6.66
N VAL A 17 -26.84 -5.51 -6.14
CA VAL A 17 -25.59 -5.11 -6.79
C VAL A 17 -25.42 -5.97 -8.03
N ASN A 18 -25.55 -5.36 -9.20
CA ASN A 18 -25.20 -6.01 -10.46
C ASN A 18 -23.68 -6.12 -10.57
N ALA A 19 -23.16 -7.34 -10.52
CA ALA A 19 -21.77 -7.63 -10.81
C ALA A 19 -21.61 -7.85 -12.32
N GLU A 20 -21.16 -6.83 -13.04
CA GLU A 20 -20.72 -6.97 -14.44
C GLU A 20 -19.36 -7.70 -14.40
N SER A 21 -19.27 -8.88 -15.03
CA SER A 21 -18.02 -9.63 -15.07
C SER A 21 -16.99 -8.89 -15.91
N ILE A 22 -15.78 -8.72 -15.36
CA ILE A 22 -14.64 -8.18 -16.10
C ILE A 22 -14.25 -9.22 -17.14
N GLU A 23 -14.66 -9.02 -18.39
CA GLU A 23 -14.28 -9.90 -19.48
C GLU A 23 -12.76 -9.83 -19.65
N ALA A 24 -12.09 -10.96 -19.42
CA ALA A 24 -10.72 -11.16 -19.84
C ALA A 24 -10.73 -11.28 -21.36
N ASN A 25 -10.73 -10.13 -22.04
CA ASN A 25 -10.59 -10.08 -23.49
C ASN A 25 -9.39 -10.93 -23.92
N SER A 26 -9.55 -11.69 -25.00
CA SER A 26 -8.68 -12.77 -25.44
C SER A 26 -7.19 -12.37 -25.51
N PHE A 27 -6.41 -12.80 -24.52
CA PHE A 27 -4.96 -12.74 -24.58
C PHE A 27 -4.41 -13.92 -25.38
N SER A 28 -3.29 -13.71 -26.07
CA SER A 28 -2.67 -14.77 -26.89
C SER A 28 -2.00 -15.86 -26.05
N ASN A 29 -1.62 -15.55 -24.80
CA ASN A 29 -1.02 -16.52 -23.89
C ASN A 29 -1.46 -16.27 -22.42
N ALA A 30 -1.30 -17.30 -21.58
CA ALA A 30 -1.66 -17.25 -20.17
C ALA A 30 -0.78 -16.28 -19.34
N GLN A 31 0.42 -15.96 -19.81
CA GLN A 31 1.33 -15.02 -19.14
C GLN A 31 0.84 -13.58 -19.28
N GLN A 32 0.34 -13.18 -20.46
CA GLN A 32 -0.26 -11.89 -20.74
C GLN A 32 -1.54 -11.69 -19.91
N GLU A 33 -2.37 -12.73 -19.81
CA GLU A 33 -3.56 -12.66 -18.97
C GLU A 33 -3.20 -12.48 -17.48
N ARG A 34 -2.21 -13.22 -16.97
CA ARG A 34 -1.72 -13.03 -15.60
C ARG A 34 -1.17 -11.63 -15.38
N ARG A 35 -0.37 -11.11 -16.31
CA ARG A 35 0.16 -9.74 -16.26
C ARG A 35 -0.96 -8.72 -16.23
N TYR A 36 -1.98 -8.89 -17.08
CA TYR A 36 -3.15 -8.02 -17.12
C TYR A 36 -3.88 -8.00 -15.79
N ARG A 37 -4.21 -9.17 -15.23
CA ARG A 37 -4.89 -9.28 -13.92
C ARG A 37 -4.11 -8.56 -12.81
N VAL A 38 -2.80 -8.73 -12.75
CA VAL A 38 -1.95 -8.02 -11.77
C VAL A 38 -1.99 -6.51 -11.98
N LEU A 39 -1.85 -6.04 -13.23
CA LEU A 39 -1.81 -4.61 -13.53
C LEU A 39 -3.15 -3.92 -13.23
N ILE A 40 -4.28 -4.52 -13.56
CA ILE A 40 -5.60 -3.92 -13.29
C ILE A 40 -5.92 -3.80 -11.80
N ASP A 41 -5.30 -4.63 -10.96
CA ASP A 41 -5.42 -4.56 -9.50
C ASP A 41 -4.41 -3.61 -8.86
N GLU A 42 -3.26 -3.38 -9.50
CA GLU A 42 -2.25 -2.40 -9.06
C GLU A 42 -2.55 -0.95 -9.45
N ILE A 43 -3.42 -0.76 -10.45
CA ILE A 43 -3.80 0.57 -10.95
C ILE A 43 -5.13 0.98 -10.32
N ARG A 44 -5.13 2.12 -9.64
CA ARG A 44 -6.30 2.80 -9.07
C ARG A 44 -7.03 3.59 -10.16
N CYS A 45 -8.35 3.61 -10.05
CA CYS A 45 -9.18 4.52 -10.83
C CYS A 45 -9.25 5.89 -10.12
N PRO A 46 -8.76 7.00 -10.71
CA PRO A 46 -8.71 8.31 -10.04
C PRO A 46 -10.10 8.89 -9.70
N VAL A 47 -11.14 8.46 -10.41
CA VAL A 47 -12.52 8.94 -10.23
C VAL A 47 -13.36 7.98 -9.38
N CYS A 48 -12.83 6.79 -9.09
CA CYS A 48 -13.50 5.79 -8.28
C CYS A 48 -12.97 5.92 -6.85
N GLN A 49 -13.83 5.78 -5.84
CA GLN A 49 -13.50 6.02 -4.42
C GLN A 49 -12.46 5.03 -3.85
N GLY A 50 -11.19 5.15 -4.27
CA GLY A 50 -10.09 4.29 -3.83
C GLY A 50 -10.10 2.86 -4.41
N GLN A 51 -10.85 2.60 -5.47
CA GLN A 51 -10.95 1.27 -6.10
C GLN A 51 -9.87 1.05 -7.18
N SER A 52 -9.51 -0.22 -7.42
CA SER A 52 -8.71 -0.59 -8.60
C SER A 52 -9.52 -0.48 -9.88
N ILE A 53 -8.85 -0.35 -11.03
CA ILE A 53 -9.52 -0.37 -12.34
C ILE A 53 -10.12 -1.74 -12.66
N GLY A 54 -9.59 -2.81 -12.04
CA GLY A 54 -10.19 -4.14 -12.01
C GLY A 54 -11.50 -4.14 -11.21
N GLY A 55 -11.49 -3.65 -9.97
CA GLY A 55 -12.64 -3.71 -9.07
C GLY A 55 -13.76 -2.69 -9.33
N SER A 56 -13.62 -1.82 -10.34
CA SER A 56 -14.60 -0.77 -10.62
C SER A 56 -15.21 -0.84 -12.02
N ASN A 57 -16.51 -0.54 -12.10
CA ASN A 57 -17.28 -0.52 -13.34
C ASN A 57 -17.49 0.90 -13.90
N ALA A 58 -16.74 1.90 -13.41
CA ALA A 58 -16.76 3.24 -13.98
C ALA A 58 -16.29 3.24 -15.45
N GLY A 59 -16.84 4.15 -16.27
CA GLY A 59 -16.44 4.31 -17.68
C GLY A 59 -14.92 4.48 -17.83
N LEU A 60 -14.30 5.33 -17.00
CA LEU A 60 -12.85 5.53 -17.02
C LEU A 60 -12.07 4.25 -16.67
N ALA A 61 -12.58 3.42 -15.77
CA ALA A 61 -11.93 2.15 -15.42
C ALA A 61 -11.97 1.16 -16.59
N LYS A 62 -13.07 1.15 -17.37
CA LYS A 62 -13.18 0.36 -18.61
C LYS A 62 -12.15 0.83 -19.65
N ASP A 63 -12.03 2.13 -19.88
CA ASP A 63 -11.05 2.71 -20.81
C ASP A 63 -9.60 2.40 -20.41
N LEU A 64 -9.29 2.51 -19.11
CA LEU A 64 -7.96 2.20 -18.58
C LEU A 64 -7.63 0.72 -18.73
N ARG A 65 -8.57 -0.18 -18.45
CA ARG A 65 -8.41 -1.62 -18.65
C ARG A 65 -8.08 -1.94 -20.11
N GLU A 66 -8.82 -1.34 -21.03
CA GLU A 66 -8.59 -1.51 -22.46
C GLU A 66 -7.21 -0.99 -22.88
N LYS A 67 -6.76 0.14 -22.32
CA LYS A 67 -5.43 0.66 -22.59
C LYS A 67 -4.30 -0.23 -22.04
N VAL A 68 -4.47 -0.79 -20.83
CA VAL A 68 -3.53 -1.78 -20.28
C VAL A 68 -3.43 -2.98 -21.20
N ARG A 69 -4.57 -3.50 -21.67
CA ARG A 69 -4.63 -4.64 -22.59
C ARG A 69 -3.85 -4.34 -23.88
N GLU A 70 -4.09 -3.20 -24.51
CA GLU A 70 -3.38 -2.76 -25.72
C GLU A 70 -1.87 -2.75 -25.50
N LEU A 71 -1.40 -2.16 -24.39
CA LEU A 71 0.03 -2.05 -24.10
C LEU A 71 0.69 -3.42 -23.89
N ILE A 72 0.00 -4.35 -23.21
CA ILE A 72 0.48 -5.73 -23.03
C ILE A 72 0.61 -6.45 -24.38
N LEU A 73 -0.34 -6.24 -25.29
CA LEU A 73 -0.30 -6.83 -26.64
C LEU A 73 0.82 -6.24 -27.51
N THR A 74 1.20 -4.97 -27.27
CA THR A 74 2.38 -4.34 -27.90
C THR A 74 3.71 -4.71 -27.23
N ASP A 75 3.73 -5.73 -26.36
CA ASP A 75 4.91 -6.24 -25.66
C ASP A 75 5.64 -5.20 -24.79
N LYS A 76 4.92 -4.20 -24.28
CA LYS A 76 5.44 -3.24 -23.31
C LYS A 76 5.73 -3.93 -21.97
N SER A 77 6.75 -3.49 -21.25
CA SER A 77 7.04 -4.00 -19.91
C SER A 77 6.00 -3.50 -18.88
N ASN A 78 5.92 -4.15 -17.72
CA ASN A 78 5.01 -3.70 -16.66
C ASN A 78 5.38 -2.30 -16.14
N ASP A 79 6.66 -1.97 -16.11
CA ASP A 79 7.14 -0.67 -15.66
C ASP A 79 6.79 0.42 -16.68
N ASP A 80 6.96 0.16 -17.98
CA ASP A 80 6.53 1.09 -19.04
C ASP A 80 5.03 1.38 -18.97
N ILE A 81 4.22 0.36 -18.66
CA ILE A 81 2.77 0.52 -18.50
C ILE A 81 2.45 1.41 -17.30
N ARG A 82 3.09 1.17 -16.15
CA ARG A 82 2.91 2.00 -14.95
C ARG A 82 3.34 3.44 -15.20
N ASP A 83 4.47 3.64 -15.86
CA ASP A 83 4.99 4.96 -16.20
C ASP A 83 4.08 5.69 -17.18
N PHE A 84 3.53 4.99 -18.18
CA PHE A 84 2.52 5.56 -19.07
C PHE A 84 1.28 6.02 -18.29
N MET A 85 0.80 5.20 -17.36
CA MET A 85 -0.35 5.55 -16.54
C MET A 85 -0.04 6.76 -15.64
N VAL A 86 1.12 6.78 -14.99
CA VAL A 86 1.54 7.90 -14.13
C VAL A 86 1.73 9.18 -14.95
N ALA A 87 2.32 9.10 -16.14
CA ALA A 87 2.54 10.25 -17.01
C ALA A 87 1.23 10.92 -17.46
N ARG A 88 0.16 10.14 -17.65
CA ARG A 88 -1.12 10.65 -18.14
C ARG A 88 -2.16 10.91 -17.06
N TYR A 89 -2.16 10.12 -15.99
CA TYR A 89 -3.18 10.14 -14.92
C TYR A 89 -2.62 10.51 -13.54
N GLY A 90 -1.30 10.72 -13.43
CA GLY A 90 -0.62 11.20 -12.22
C GLY A 90 -0.12 10.10 -11.28
N ASN A 91 0.67 10.49 -10.28
CA ASN A 91 1.34 9.56 -9.35
C ASN A 91 0.40 8.73 -8.47
N PHE A 92 -0.86 9.15 -8.31
CA PHE A 92 -1.86 8.47 -7.46
C PHE A 92 -2.61 7.34 -8.19
N VAL A 93 -2.40 7.20 -9.50
CA VAL A 93 -3.06 6.16 -10.31
C VAL A 93 -2.49 4.77 -10.02
N VAL A 94 -1.33 4.65 -9.39
CA VAL A 94 -0.73 3.38 -9.00
C VAL A 94 -0.77 3.23 -7.47
N PHE A 95 -1.07 2.03 -6.96
CA PHE A 95 -1.05 1.79 -5.51
C PHE A 95 0.34 2.01 -4.90
N LYS A 96 1.40 1.75 -5.67
CA LYS A 96 2.79 1.94 -5.28
C LYS A 96 3.35 3.16 -5.99
N PRO A 97 3.50 4.31 -5.31
CA PRO A 97 4.05 5.51 -5.93
C PRO A 97 5.52 5.28 -6.30
N PRO A 98 5.98 5.81 -7.45
CA PRO A 98 7.36 5.67 -7.90
C PRO A 98 8.34 6.40 -6.96
N VAL A 99 9.58 5.91 -6.92
CA VAL A 99 10.67 6.53 -6.15
C VAL A 99 11.27 7.65 -7.00
N ASN A 100 10.86 8.88 -6.70
CA ASN A 100 11.25 10.10 -7.40
C ASN A 100 11.96 11.03 -6.41
N LYS A 101 12.59 12.11 -6.88
CA LYS A 101 13.29 13.08 -6.00
C LYS A 101 12.43 13.57 -4.82
N ASN A 102 11.14 13.81 -5.06
CA ASN A 102 10.21 14.29 -4.03
C ASN A 102 9.83 13.20 -3.02
N THR A 103 9.62 11.95 -3.47
CA THR A 103 9.26 10.84 -2.58
C THR A 103 10.49 10.27 -1.87
N TYR A 104 11.69 10.41 -2.46
CA TYR A 104 12.95 9.88 -1.94
C TYR A 104 13.21 10.32 -0.50
N LEU A 105 12.95 11.59 -0.18
CA LEU A 105 13.09 12.10 1.19
C LEU A 105 12.20 11.31 2.16
N LEU A 106 10.93 11.12 1.81
CA LEU A 106 9.96 10.35 2.61
C LEU A 106 10.38 8.88 2.77
N TRP A 107 10.93 8.27 1.72
CA TRP A 107 11.42 6.89 1.75
C TRP A 107 12.72 6.73 2.55
N SER A 108 13.58 7.76 2.60
CA SER A 108 14.84 7.72 3.35
C SER A 108 14.65 7.92 4.85
N LEU A 109 13.57 8.60 5.25
CA LEU A 109 13.34 9.06 6.60
C LEU A 109 13.29 7.93 7.67
N PRO A 110 12.65 6.76 7.43
CA PRO A 110 12.68 5.64 8.38
C PRO A 110 14.10 5.17 8.71
N PHE A 111 15.00 5.14 7.72
CA PHE A 111 16.38 4.73 7.91
C PHE A 111 17.20 5.77 8.68
N VAL A 112 16.97 7.05 8.39
CA VAL A 112 17.60 8.16 9.12
C VAL A 112 17.22 8.12 10.60
N PHE A 113 15.94 7.95 10.92
CA PHE A 113 15.48 7.85 12.32
C PHE A 113 16.03 6.61 13.01
N LEU A 114 16.06 5.47 12.33
CA LEU A 114 16.63 4.24 12.88
C LEU A 114 18.12 4.40 13.21
N ALA A 115 18.90 4.95 12.26
CA ALA A 115 20.32 5.22 12.47
C ALA A 115 20.55 6.22 13.61
N PHE A 116 19.75 7.29 13.68
CA PHE A 116 19.82 8.28 14.74
C PHE A 116 19.50 7.68 16.11
N GLY A 117 18.45 6.86 16.22
CA GLY A 117 18.09 6.16 17.45
C GLY A 117 19.18 5.20 17.93
N LEU A 118 19.72 4.40 17.00
CA LEU A 118 20.82 3.48 17.30
C LEU A 118 22.08 4.22 17.78
N PHE A 119 22.40 5.33 17.14
CA PHE A 119 23.51 6.21 17.53
C PHE A 119 23.36 6.72 18.97
N LEU A 120 22.16 7.20 19.34
CA LEU A 120 21.90 7.67 20.70
C LEU A 120 21.98 6.55 21.75
N LEU A 121 21.49 5.36 21.43
CA LEU A 121 21.57 4.19 22.33
C LEU A 121 23.02 3.80 22.59
N ILE A 122 23.83 3.65 21.56
CA ILE A 122 25.26 3.31 21.70
C ILE A 122 25.98 4.35 22.55
N ARG A 123 25.72 5.64 22.30
CA ARG A 123 26.31 6.75 23.07
C ARG A 123 25.95 6.71 24.55
N ASN A 124 24.71 6.33 24.88
CA ASN A 124 24.24 6.29 26.27
C ASN A 124 24.73 5.05 27.03
N PHE A 125 24.71 3.88 26.38
CA PHE A 125 25.19 2.63 26.99
C PHE A 125 26.71 2.60 27.20
N GLY A 126 27.49 3.28 26.35
CA GLY A 126 28.94 3.43 26.54
C GLY A 126 29.35 4.25 27.76
N ASN A 127 28.42 4.95 28.42
CA ASN A 127 28.70 5.88 29.52
C ASN A 127 28.25 5.38 30.91
N ARG A 128 27.90 4.09 31.04
CA ARG A 128 27.65 3.48 32.36
C ARG A 128 28.98 3.35 33.11
N LYS A 129 29.34 4.40 33.85
CA LYS A 129 30.40 4.37 34.86
C LYS A 129 30.18 3.16 35.75
N VAL A 130 31.18 2.27 35.76
CA VAL A 130 31.32 1.13 36.67
C VAL A 130 30.74 1.51 38.04
N VAL A 131 29.70 0.78 38.47
CA VAL A 131 29.07 0.95 39.78
C VAL A 131 30.17 0.97 40.83
N LYS A 132 30.40 2.14 41.44
CA LYS A 132 31.43 2.33 42.46
C LYS A 132 31.09 1.42 43.62
N LYS A 133 31.83 0.31 43.76
CA LYS A 133 31.67 -0.67 44.83
C LYS A 133 31.68 0.08 46.17
N ILE A 134 30.55 0.10 46.86
CA ILE A 134 30.42 0.78 48.15
C ILE A 134 31.34 0.06 49.14
N ASP A 135 32.30 0.78 49.67
CA ASP A 135 33.28 0.26 50.61
C ASP A 135 32.59 -0.03 51.95
N THR A 136 32.33 -1.32 52.17
CA THR A 136 31.66 -1.85 53.37
C THR A 136 32.56 -1.89 54.60
N SER A 137 33.84 -1.49 54.49
CA SER A 137 34.78 -1.44 55.62
C SER A 137 34.32 -0.47 56.72
N LYS A 138 33.76 0.68 56.34
CA LYS A 138 33.20 1.67 57.28
C LYS A 138 31.96 1.15 58.01
N ALA A 139 31.08 0.42 57.32
CA ALA A 139 29.90 -0.17 57.94
C ALA A 139 30.28 -1.25 58.97
N LYS A 140 31.34 -2.01 58.68
CA LYS A 140 31.86 -3.05 59.58
C LYS A 140 32.56 -2.49 60.82
N ALA A 141 33.17 -1.31 60.71
CA ALA A 141 33.82 -0.63 61.83
C ALA A 141 32.83 0.01 62.83
N LEU A 142 31.60 0.33 62.39
CA LEU A 142 30.55 0.91 63.23
C LEU A 142 29.67 -0.13 63.95
N LEU A 143 29.83 -1.40 63.61
CA LEU A 143 29.06 -2.53 64.17
C LEU A 143 29.87 -3.36 65.18
N LYS A 144 30.97 -2.83 65.70
CA LYS A 144 31.80 -3.45 66.74
C LYS A 144 31.95 -2.49 67.91
#